data_AF-A0A7C6DI81-F1
#
_entry.id   AF-A0A7C6DI81-F1
#
_cell.length_a   1.000
_cell.length_b   1.000
_cell.length_c   1.000
_cell.angle_alpha   90.00
_cell.angle_beta   90.00
_cell.angle_gamma   90.00
#
_symmetry.space_group_name_H-M   'P 1'
#
loop_
_entity.id
_entity.type
_entity.pdbx_description
1 polymer ?
#
loop_
_entity_poly.entity_id
_entity_poly.type
_entity_poly.pdbx_seq_one_letter_code
_entity_poly.pdbx_strand_id
1 'polypeptide(L)' 'LRNAGFVTRDSRMKERKKYGQRGARRRFQFSKR' A
#
# COMPACT_ATOMS: atom_id res chain seq x y z
N LEU A 1 24.94 -2.41 -14.77
CA LEU A 1 23.98 -1.30 -14.52
C LEU A 1 22.53 -1.71 -14.76
N ARG A 2 22.18 -2.21 -15.97
CA ARG A 2 20.80 -2.66 -16.27
C ARG A 2 20.34 -3.88 -15.47
N ASN A 3 21.19 -4.91 -15.36
CA ASN A 3 20.86 -6.16 -14.64
C ASN A 3 20.73 -5.99 -13.12
N ALA A 4 21.29 -4.90 -12.58
CA ALA A 4 21.19 -4.58 -11.16
C ALA A 4 20.01 -3.63 -10.84
N GLY A 5 19.12 -3.35 -11.80
CA GLY A 5 17.88 -2.61 -11.58
C GLY A 5 18.01 -1.08 -11.46
N PHE A 6 19.20 -0.51 -11.62
CA PHE A 6 19.43 0.94 -11.44
C PHE A 6 18.94 1.83 -12.59
N VAL A 7 18.50 1.23 -13.70
CA VAL A 7 18.05 1.97 -14.89
C VAL A 7 16.52 2.08 -14.95
N THR A 8 15.80 1.23 -14.20
CA THR A 8 14.34 1.24 -14.14
C THR A 8 13.85 2.19 -13.04
N ARG A 9 12.91 3.08 -13.38
CA ARG A 9 12.22 3.90 -12.39
C ARG A 9 11.35 3.00 -11.50
N ASP A 10 11.41 3.26 -10.20
CA ASP A 10 10.52 2.63 -9.24
C ASP A 10 9.05 3.04 -9.48
N SER A 11 8.22 2.05 -9.75
CA SER A 11 6.78 2.21 -10.03
C SER A 11 5.93 2.26 -8.76
N ARG A 12 6.52 2.10 -7.57
CA ARG A 12 5.77 2.10 -6.31
C ARG A 12 5.06 3.44 -6.11
N MET A 13 3.76 3.36 -5.88
CA MET A 13 2.91 4.50 -5.52
C MET A 13 2.21 4.25 -4.20
N LYS A 14 1.95 5.33 -3.45
CA LYS A 14 1.21 5.25 -2.20
C LYS A 14 -0.25 4.88 -2.49
N GLU A 15 -0.73 3.83 -1.85
CA GLU A 15 -2.14 3.44 -1.96
C GLU A 15 -3.06 4.47 -1.31
N ARG A 16 -4.18 4.76 -1.98
CA ARG A 16 -5.21 5.67 -1.47
C ARG A 16 -5.87 5.09 -0.22
N LYS A 17 -6.17 5.95 0.76
CA LYS A 17 -7.02 5.60 1.90
C LYS A 17 -8.42 5.25 1.42
N LYS A 18 -8.95 4.09 1.86
CA LYS A 18 -10.33 3.68 1.60
C LYS A 18 -11.23 4.16 2.74
N TYR A 19 -12.43 4.63 2.41
CA TYR A 19 -13.42 5.00 3.42
C TYR A 19 -13.85 3.76 4.23
N GLY A 20 -14.21 3.97 5.49
CA GLY A 20 -14.49 2.86 6.42
C GLY A 20 -13.26 2.06 6.85
N GLN A 21 -12.04 2.47 6.46
CA GLN A 21 -10.79 1.84 6.88
C GLN A 21 -9.86 2.85 7.58
N ARG A 22 -9.06 2.34 8.54
CA ARG A 22 -8.05 3.15 9.25
C ARG A 22 -6.90 3.56 8.32
N GLY A 23 -6.58 2.73 7.33
CA GLY A 23 -5.57 2.99 6.31
C GLY A 23 -5.99 2.52 4.92
N ALA A 24 -5.03 2.31 4.02
CA ALA A 24 -5.31 1.77 2.68
C ALA A 24 -5.87 0.33 2.73
N ARG A 25 -5.34 -0.49 3.64
CA ARG A 25 -5.72 -1.89 3.85
C ARG A 25 -6.07 -2.23 5.30
N ARG A 26 -5.61 -1.41 6.26
CA ARG A 26 -5.80 -1.66 7.70
C ARG A 26 -7.24 -1.38 8.12
N ARG A 27 -7.90 -2.40 8.67
CA ARG A 27 -9.27 -2.32 9.20
C ARG A 27 -9.28 -1.95 10.69
N PHE A 28 -10.43 -1.51 11.17
CA PHE A 28 -10.67 -1.34 12.60
C PHE A 28 -10.84 -2.70 13.28
N GLN A 29 -10.60 -2.74 14.59
CA GLN A 29 -10.91 -3.93 15.37
C GLN A 29 -12.43 -4.16 15.34
N PHE A 30 -12.83 -5.40 15.11
CA PHE A 30 -14.23 -5.79 15.09
C PHE A 30 -14.49 -6.79 16.20
N SER A 31 -15.50 -6.50 17.02
CA SER A 31 -16.00 -7.41 18.06
C SER A 31 -17.44 -7.76 17.72
N LYS A 32 -17.73 -9.05 17.54
CA LYS A 32 -19.12 -9.54 17.43
C LYS A 32 -19.74 -9.60 18.82
N ARG A 33 -21.02 -9.26 18.91
CA ARG A 33 -21.91 -9.56 20.02
C ARG A 33 -22.87 -10.63 19.58
#